data_AF-A0A916R039-F1
#
_entry.id   AF-A0A916R039-F1
#
_cell.length_a   1.000
_cell.length_b   1.000
_cell.length_c   1.000
_cell.angle_alpha   90.00
_cell.angle_beta   90.00
_cell.angle_gamma   90.00
#
_symmetry.space_group_name_H-M   'P 1'
#
loop_
_entity.id
_entity.type
_entity.pdbx_description
1 polymer ?
#
loop_
_entity_poly.entity_id
_entity_poly.type
_entity_poly.pdbx_seq_one_letter_code
_entity_poly.pdbx_strand_id
1 'polypeptide(L)'
;MVTLNMPEEIPYKWKNQTTGQRQASMRNIVCQIVKLAEFFECAIAIESLNFSNKKAKMSEESKVYNEMLVLLSTGIFRETLESRCRRFGVELIKVNPAFTSVIGMINYMAKYGLNSGTSAALVIGRRALKLSEKIPQCLLRPEDVNKHDWSHWRRVASFIKLHRIRRTQLFQWRKALEGILTHGLWAEHQLSQQVHIETGE
;
A
#
# COMPACT_ATOMS: atom_id res chain seq x y z
N MET A 1 20.38 31.82 -1.29
CA MET A 1 19.75 30.49 -1.14
C MET A 1 18.37 30.69 -0.54
N VAL A 2 17.30 30.38 -1.25
CA VAL A 2 15.94 30.38 -0.67
C VAL A 2 15.84 29.12 0.18
N THR A 3 15.85 29.26 1.50
CA THR A 3 15.49 28.17 2.42
C THR A 3 14.00 27.92 2.27
N LEU A 4 13.64 26.85 1.53
CA LEU A 4 12.30 26.29 1.61
C LEU A 4 12.12 25.79 3.03
N ASN A 5 11.23 26.43 3.79
CA ASN A 5 10.80 25.94 5.08
C ASN A 5 9.96 24.69 4.81
N MET A 6 10.64 23.53 4.76
CA MET A 6 10.05 22.24 4.40
C MET A 6 9.17 21.76 5.55
N PRO A 7 7.85 21.70 5.38
CA PRO A 7 7.01 21.14 6.43
C PRO A 7 7.25 19.62 6.50
N GLU A 8 7.44 19.11 7.71
CA GLU A 8 7.62 17.67 7.98
C GLU A 8 6.40 16.85 7.53
N GLU A 9 5.21 17.47 7.56
CA GLU A 9 3.97 16.94 7.02
C GLU A 9 3.19 18.02 6.26
N ILE A 10 2.47 17.63 5.21
CA ILE A 10 1.50 18.53 4.55
C ILE A 10 0.14 18.32 5.22
N PRO A 11 -0.32 19.25 6.09
CA PRO A 11 -1.54 19.04 6.85
C PRO A 11 -2.77 19.04 5.94
N TYR A 12 -3.61 18.00 6.05
CA TYR A 12 -4.92 17.94 5.42
C TYR A 12 -6.03 17.88 6.46
N LYS A 13 -6.71 19.00 6.67
CA LYS A 13 -7.93 19.05 7.48
C LYS A 13 -9.12 18.60 6.65
N TRP A 14 -9.83 17.58 7.10
CA TRP A 14 -10.97 17.02 6.36
C TRP A 14 -12.30 17.06 7.12
N LYS A 15 -12.26 17.20 8.45
CA LYS A 15 -13.45 17.34 9.31
C LYS A 15 -13.92 18.80 9.38
N ASN A 16 -15.24 19.00 9.50
CA ASN A 16 -15.88 20.30 9.70
C ASN A 16 -15.57 21.31 8.57
N GLN A 17 -15.60 20.87 7.31
CA GLN A 17 -15.36 21.69 6.14
C GLN A 17 -16.45 21.49 5.09
N THR A 18 -16.77 22.55 4.34
CA THR A 18 -17.63 22.45 3.16
C THR A 18 -16.93 21.68 2.04
N THR A 19 -17.68 21.16 1.07
CA THR A 19 -17.10 20.50 -0.10
C THR A 19 -16.15 21.44 -0.86
N GLY A 20 -16.50 22.71 -1.03
CA GLY A 20 -15.63 23.71 -1.66
C GLY A 20 -14.31 23.93 -0.91
N GLN A 21 -14.36 24.02 0.42
CA GLN A 21 -13.16 24.16 1.26
C GLN A 21 -12.24 22.93 1.16
N ARG A 22 -12.82 21.72 1.15
CA ARG A 22 -12.06 20.47 0.97
C ARG A 22 -11.37 20.41 -0.39
N GLN A 23 -12.08 20.78 -1.46
CA GLN A 23 -11.51 20.84 -2.81
C GLN A 23 -10.39 21.87 -2.93
N ALA A 24 -10.57 23.07 -2.36
CA ALA A 24 -9.53 24.10 -2.35
C ALA A 24 -8.29 23.64 -1.59
N SER A 25 -8.48 23.03 -0.42
CA SER A 25 -7.39 22.46 0.39
C SER A 25 -6.64 21.38 -0.40
N MET A 26 -7.35 20.48 -1.08
CA MET A 26 -6.75 19.44 -1.92
C MET A 26 -5.90 20.02 -3.05
N ARG A 27 -6.40 21.05 -3.75
CA ARG A 27 -5.65 21.74 -4.81
C ARG A 27 -4.37 22.39 -4.27
N ASN A 28 -4.43 23.00 -3.09
CA ASN A 28 -3.28 23.59 -2.43
C ASN A 28 -2.22 22.55 -2.09
N ILE A 29 -2.63 21.39 -1.57
CA ILE A 29 -1.72 20.26 -1.29
C ILE A 29 -1.04 19.79 -2.57
N VAL A 30 -1.78 19.58 -3.65
CA VAL A 30 -1.21 19.18 -4.94
C VAL A 30 -0.19 20.21 -5.43
N CYS A 31 -0.47 21.51 -5.29
CA CYS A 31 0.49 22.55 -5.65
C CYS A 31 1.78 22.47 -4.83
N GLN A 32 1.69 22.17 -3.54
CA GLN A 32 2.88 21.98 -2.71
C GLN A 32 3.68 20.75 -3.17
N ILE A 33 3.03 19.61 -3.39
CA ILE A 33 3.68 18.38 -3.87
C ILE A 33 4.43 18.63 -5.18
N VAL A 34 3.80 19.29 -6.17
CA VAL A 34 4.43 19.56 -7.47
C VAL A 34 5.60 20.54 -7.35
N LYS A 35 5.49 21.57 -6.51
CA LYS A 35 6.62 22.48 -6.24
C LYS A 35 7.81 21.77 -5.59
N LEU A 36 7.55 20.82 -4.70
CA LEU A 36 8.61 20.00 -4.11
C LEU A 36 9.28 19.15 -5.18
N ALA A 37 8.50 18.50 -6.04
CA ALA A 37 9.04 17.68 -7.12
C ALA A 37 9.85 18.50 -8.15
N GLU A 38 9.38 19.70 -8.49
CA GLU A 38 10.12 20.67 -9.32
C GLU A 38 11.44 21.07 -8.64
N PHE A 39 11.40 21.43 -7.35
CA PHE A 39 12.58 21.83 -6.59
C PHE A 39 13.63 20.70 -6.45
N PHE A 40 13.19 19.47 -6.23
CA PHE A 40 14.06 18.30 -6.12
C PHE A 40 14.39 17.65 -7.47
N GLU A 41 13.90 18.22 -8.57
CA GLU A 41 14.11 17.71 -9.93
C GLU A 41 13.73 16.22 -10.06
N CYS A 42 12.60 15.83 -9.45
CA CYS A 42 12.18 14.44 -9.39
C CYS A 42 10.78 14.21 -9.94
N ALA A 43 10.56 13.00 -10.47
CA ALA A 43 9.25 12.56 -10.93
C ALA A 43 8.32 12.27 -9.74
N ILE A 44 7.01 12.42 -9.96
CA ILE A 44 5.98 12.01 -9.00
C ILE A 44 5.42 10.65 -9.43
N ALA A 45 5.37 9.71 -8.49
CA ALA A 45 4.74 8.41 -8.71
C ALA A 45 3.37 8.32 -8.02
N ILE A 46 2.36 7.81 -8.73
CA ILE A 46 1.01 7.61 -8.19
C ILE A 46 0.43 6.27 -8.62
N GLU A 47 -0.35 5.65 -7.73
CA GLU A 47 -1.12 4.47 -8.08
C GLU A 47 -2.28 4.77 -9.03
N SER A 48 -2.40 3.92 -10.06
CA SER A 48 -3.59 3.85 -10.92
C SER A 48 -4.72 3.07 -10.23
N LEU A 49 -5.24 3.61 -9.12
CA LEU A 49 -6.40 3.02 -8.42
C LEU A 49 -7.67 3.15 -9.27
N ASN A 50 -8.34 2.02 -9.51
CA ASN A 50 -9.65 2.00 -10.12
C ASN A 50 -10.75 1.97 -9.04
N PHE A 51 -11.54 3.04 -8.94
CA PHE A 51 -12.60 3.18 -7.94
C PHE A 51 -13.98 2.75 -8.43
N SER A 52 -14.13 2.33 -9.70
CA SER A 52 -15.41 1.92 -10.27
C SER A 52 -16.10 0.82 -9.45
N ASN A 53 -15.33 -0.15 -8.94
CA ASN A 53 -15.86 -1.25 -8.13
C ASN A 53 -16.15 -0.88 -6.66
N LYS A 54 -15.58 0.21 -6.15
CA LYS A 54 -15.79 0.66 -4.75
C LYS A 54 -17.08 1.47 -4.59
N LYS A 55 -17.51 2.18 -5.64
CA LYS A 55 -18.77 2.95 -5.64
C LYS A 55 -20.01 2.07 -5.40
N ALA A 56 -19.97 0.81 -5.84
CA ALA A 56 -21.08 -0.14 -5.67
C ALA A 56 -21.27 -0.66 -4.22
N LYS A 57 -20.28 -0.50 -3.33
CA LYS A 57 -20.32 -0.96 -1.92
C LYS A 57 -20.40 0.19 -0.91
N MET A 58 -20.54 1.44 -1.37
CA MET A 58 -20.56 2.63 -0.51
C MET A 58 -21.75 2.68 0.47
N SER A 59 -22.76 1.83 0.34
CA SER A 59 -23.93 1.84 1.24
C SER A 59 -23.62 1.39 2.68
N GLU A 60 -22.48 0.71 2.93
CA GLU A 60 -22.16 0.14 4.26
C GLU A 60 -21.10 0.92 5.07
N GLU A 61 -20.37 1.87 4.46
CA GLU A 61 -19.34 2.66 5.16
C GLU A 61 -19.86 4.05 5.59
N SER A 62 -19.28 4.63 6.65
CA SER A 62 -19.72 5.95 7.18
C SER A 62 -19.72 7.04 6.08
N LYS A 63 -20.80 7.84 6.03
CA LYS A 63 -21.00 8.97 5.07
C LYS A 63 -19.75 9.82 4.88
N VAL A 64 -19.05 10.06 5.98
CA VAL A 64 -17.83 10.86 6.07
C VAL A 64 -16.63 10.22 5.34
N TYR A 65 -16.42 8.92 5.51
CA TYR A 65 -15.37 8.18 4.81
C TYR A 65 -15.66 8.11 3.31
N ASN A 66 -16.94 7.92 2.96
CA ASN A 66 -17.42 7.95 1.59
C ASN A 66 -17.15 9.30 0.91
N GLU A 67 -17.38 10.43 1.58
CA GLU A 67 -17.09 11.76 1.03
C GLU A 67 -15.58 12.01 0.80
N MET A 68 -14.73 11.52 1.70
CA MET A 68 -13.27 11.57 1.50
C MET A 68 -12.85 10.71 0.30
N LEU A 69 -13.37 9.49 0.19
CA LEU A 69 -13.12 8.62 -0.94
C LEU A 69 -13.61 9.25 -2.24
N VAL A 70 -14.78 9.90 -2.21
CA VAL A 70 -15.30 10.70 -3.33
C VAL A 70 -14.26 11.76 -3.68
N LEU A 71 -13.83 12.67 -2.81
CA LEU A 71 -12.83 13.69 -3.15
C LEU A 71 -11.49 13.13 -3.71
N LEU A 72 -11.03 11.99 -3.20
CA LEU A 72 -9.83 11.29 -3.70
C LEU A 72 -10.07 10.54 -5.01
N SER A 73 -11.32 10.19 -5.32
CA SER A 73 -11.74 9.42 -6.50
C SER A 73 -12.41 10.27 -7.60
N THR A 74 -12.94 11.46 -7.29
CA THR A 74 -13.74 12.31 -8.18
C THR A 74 -12.90 13.19 -9.08
N GLY A 75 -11.80 12.66 -9.62
CA GLY A 75 -10.99 13.41 -10.58
C GLY A 75 -10.13 14.49 -9.96
N ILE A 76 -10.66 15.37 -9.08
CA ILE A 76 -10.02 16.61 -8.62
C ILE A 76 -8.55 16.43 -8.20
N PHE A 77 -8.23 15.47 -7.33
CA PHE A 77 -6.83 15.24 -6.95
C PHE A 77 -5.98 14.83 -8.16
N ARG A 78 -6.43 13.84 -8.94
CA ARG A 78 -5.70 13.32 -10.11
C ARG A 78 -5.59 14.33 -11.24
N GLU A 79 -6.70 14.98 -11.61
CA GLU A 79 -6.78 16.00 -12.63
C GLU A 79 -5.94 17.22 -12.27
N THR A 80 -6.01 17.68 -11.01
CA THR A 80 -5.16 18.78 -10.54
C THR A 80 -3.70 18.36 -10.58
N LEU A 81 -3.37 17.14 -10.15
CA LEU A 81 -1.99 16.64 -10.16
C LEU A 81 -1.45 16.53 -11.58
N GLU A 82 -2.18 15.89 -12.48
CA GLU A 82 -1.83 15.77 -13.91
C GLU A 82 -1.65 17.14 -14.57
N SER A 83 -2.60 18.06 -14.35
CA SER A 83 -2.54 19.42 -14.89
C SER A 83 -1.34 20.21 -14.36
N ARG A 84 -1.05 20.11 -13.06
CA ARG A 84 0.08 20.80 -12.43
C ARG A 84 1.41 20.19 -12.84
N CYS A 85 1.55 18.87 -12.84
CA CYS A 85 2.73 18.18 -13.36
C CYS A 85 3.06 18.64 -14.78
N ARG A 86 2.06 18.63 -15.68
CA ARG A 86 2.23 19.11 -17.06
C ARG A 86 2.68 20.57 -17.13
N ARG A 87 2.08 21.45 -16.32
CA ARG A 87 2.39 22.89 -16.31
C ARG A 87 3.82 23.18 -15.83
N PHE A 88 4.31 22.44 -14.86
CA PHE A 88 5.62 22.66 -14.23
C PHE A 88 6.71 21.72 -14.75
N GLY A 89 6.45 20.98 -15.84
CA GLY A 89 7.44 20.07 -16.43
C GLY A 89 7.83 18.88 -15.54
N VAL A 90 7.01 18.53 -14.55
CA VAL A 90 7.24 17.40 -13.65
C VAL A 90 6.62 16.14 -14.25
N GLU A 91 7.42 15.09 -14.41
CA GLU A 91 6.93 13.79 -14.89
C GLU A 91 5.99 13.15 -13.85
N LEU A 92 4.84 12.64 -14.31
CA LEU A 92 3.90 11.88 -13.50
C LEU A 92 3.87 10.42 -13.95
N ILE A 93 4.39 9.52 -13.11
CA ILE A 93 4.48 8.09 -13.37
C ILE A 93 3.31 7.36 -12.71
N LYS A 94 2.48 6.71 -13.52
CA LYS A 94 1.38 5.87 -13.04
C LYS A 94 1.87 4.45 -12.85
N VAL A 95 1.72 3.90 -11.63
CA VAL A 95 2.15 2.54 -11.31
C VAL A 95 0.96 1.64 -10.99
N ASN A 96 1.15 0.33 -11.18
CA ASN A 96 0.18 -0.68 -10.80
C ASN A 96 -0.01 -0.67 -9.26
N PRO A 97 -1.25 -0.58 -8.73
CA PRO A 97 -1.52 -0.56 -7.29
C PRO A 97 -1.45 -1.94 -6.61
N ALA A 98 -1.23 -3.03 -7.34
CA ALA A 98 -1.36 -4.39 -6.80
C ALA A 98 -0.47 -4.59 -5.55
N PHE A 99 -1.10 -4.85 -4.41
CA PHE A 99 -0.47 -5.21 -3.13
C PHE A 99 0.50 -4.18 -2.52
N THR A 100 0.59 -2.95 -3.02
CA THR A 100 1.55 -1.92 -2.52
C THR A 100 1.50 -1.73 -1.01
N SER A 101 0.30 -1.69 -0.41
CA SER A 101 0.12 -1.58 1.04
C SER A 101 0.63 -2.81 1.79
N VAL A 102 0.34 -4.01 1.31
CA VAL A 102 0.78 -5.27 1.95
C VAL A 102 2.29 -5.42 1.86
N ILE A 103 2.85 -5.17 0.67
CA ILE A 103 4.29 -5.19 0.42
C ILE A 103 4.99 -4.17 1.30
N GLY A 104 4.48 -2.92 1.36
CA GLY A 104 5.03 -1.86 2.20
C GLY A 104 5.11 -2.27 3.66
N MET A 105 4.00 -2.80 4.19
CA MET A 105 3.93 -3.25 5.58
C MET A 105 4.89 -4.40 5.90
N ILE A 106 5.06 -5.36 4.99
CA ILE A 106 5.90 -6.54 5.23
C ILE A 106 7.39 -6.26 4.97
N ASN A 107 7.72 -5.59 3.87
CA ASN A 107 9.12 -5.39 3.46
C ASN A 107 9.78 -4.17 4.13
N TYR A 108 9.01 -3.13 4.46
CA TYR A 108 9.59 -1.80 4.73
C TYR A 108 9.16 -1.14 6.03
N MET A 109 7.96 -1.42 6.52
CA MET A 109 7.40 -0.72 7.69
C MET A 109 8.25 -0.92 8.95
N ALA A 110 8.52 -2.17 9.33
CA ALA A 110 9.38 -2.47 10.47
C ALA A 110 10.86 -2.14 10.17
N LYS A 111 11.32 -2.42 8.94
CA LYS A 111 12.72 -2.25 8.53
C LYS A 111 13.20 -0.81 8.63
N TYR A 112 12.34 0.14 8.31
CA TYR A 112 12.67 1.57 8.26
C TYR A 112 11.88 2.41 9.27
N GLY A 113 11.14 1.79 10.19
CA GLY A 113 10.32 2.51 11.18
C GLY A 113 9.21 3.38 10.55
N LEU A 114 8.70 3.00 9.38
CA LEU A 114 7.71 3.79 8.64
C LEU A 114 6.29 3.51 9.14
N ASN A 115 5.38 4.45 8.94
CA ASN A 115 3.95 4.14 9.03
C ASN A 115 3.45 3.39 7.78
N SER A 116 2.27 2.79 7.87
CA SER A 116 1.73 1.98 6.75
C SER A 116 1.58 2.76 5.43
N GLY A 117 1.23 4.04 5.48
CA GLY A 117 1.09 4.89 4.29
C GLY A 117 2.44 5.19 3.65
N THR A 118 3.41 5.65 4.43
CA THR A 118 4.77 5.93 3.93
C THR A 118 5.46 4.67 3.40
N SER A 119 5.22 3.52 4.05
CA SER A 119 5.73 2.23 3.55
C SER A 119 5.13 1.84 2.19
N ALA A 120 3.85 2.14 1.95
CA ALA A 120 3.21 1.93 0.66
C ALA A 120 3.74 2.93 -0.39
N ALA A 121 3.94 4.20 -0.01
CA ALA A 121 4.54 5.23 -0.87
C ALA A 121 5.95 4.84 -1.34
N LEU A 122 6.75 4.21 -0.46
CA LEU A 122 8.06 3.68 -0.85
C LEU A 122 7.94 2.60 -1.94
N VAL A 123 6.96 1.69 -1.84
CA VAL A 123 6.72 0.68 -2.89
C VAL A 123 6.31 1.32 -4.21
N ILE A 124 5.45 2.35 -4.17
CA ILE A 124 5.02 3.12 -5.34
C ILE A 124 6.24 3.76 -6.04
N GLY A 125 7.10 4.44 -5.28
CA GLY A 125 8.32 5.05 -5.80
C GLY A 125 9.28 4.02 -6.39
N ARG A 126 9.50 2.89 -5.70
CA ARG A 126 10.34 1.80 -6.21
C ARG A 126 9.83 1.20 -7.52
N ARG A 127 8.51 1.05 -7.66
CA ARG A 127 7.89 0.60 -8.92
C ARG A 127 8.07 1.59 -10.07
N ALA A 128 7.99 2.89 -9.79
CA ALA A 128 8.27 3.91 -10.78
C ALA A 128 9.71 3.83 -11.29
N LEU A 129 10.65 3.45 -10.41
CA LEU A 129 12.04 3.13 -10.74
C LEU A 129 12.23 1.73 -11.37
N LYS A 130 11.15 1.02 -11.73
CA LYS A 130 11.15 -0.34 -12.31
C LYS A 130 11.79 -1.41 -11.42
N LEU A 131 11.80 -1.20 -10.10
CA LEU A 131 12.27 -2.20 -9.14
C LEU A 131 11.14 -3.16 -8.76
N SER A 132 11.46 -4.46 -8.68
CA SER A 132 10.54 -5.50 -8.27
C SER A 132 10.59 -5.77 -6.77
N GLU A 133 9.48 -6.29 -6.23
CA GLU A 133 9.29 -6.55 -4.81
C GLU A 133 9.08 -8.04 -4.59
N LYS A 134 10.10 -8.70 -4.03
CA LYS A 134 10.02 -10.12 -3.69
C LYS A 134 9.41 -10.30 -2.31
N ILE A 135 8.67 -11.40 -2.17
CA ILE A 135 8.16 -11.84 -0.88
C ILE A 135 9.32 -12.37 -0.01
N PRO A 136 9.31 -12.13 1.32
CA PRO A 136 10.28 -12.75 2.21
C PRO A 136 10.32 -14.28 2.06
N GLN A 137 11.51 -14.87 1.99
CA GLN A 137 11.69 -16.31 1.74
C GLN A 137 10.90 -17.19 2.72
N CYS A 138 10.89 -16.83 4.01
CA CYS A 138 10.16 -17.58 5.02
C CYS A 138 8.63 -17.56 4.86
N LEU A 139 8.06 -16.72 3.99
CA LEU A 139 6.64 -16.75 3.64
C LEU A 139 6.35 -17.59 2.40
N LEU A 140 7.37 -18.04 1.64
CA LEU A 140 7.20 -18.95 0.52
C LEU A 140 6.90 -20.36 1.01
N ARG A 141 6.12 -21.10 0.22
CA ARG A 141 5.85 -22.53 0.44
C ARG A 141 6.50 -23.37 -0.65
N PRO A 142 6.74 -24.67 -0.43
CA PRO A 142 7.25 -25.55 -1.46
C PRO A 142 6.40 -25.57 -2.74
N GLU A 143 5.08 -25.34 -2.67
CA GLU A 143 4.21 -25.32 -3.86
C GLU A 143 4.28 -24.00 -4.64
N ASP A 144 5.08 -23.05 -4.20
CA ASP A 144 5.14 -21.69 -4.74
C ASP A 144 6.32 -21.48 -5.73
N VAL A 145 7.21 -22.48 -5.92
CA VAL A 145 8.46 -22.39 -6.72
C VAL A 145 8.25 -21.90 -8.15
N ASN A 146 7.14 -22.28 -8.79
CA ASN A 146 6.83 -21.95 -10.18
C ASN A 146 5.76 -20.87 -10.32
N LYS A 147 5.38 -20.20 -9.21
CA LYS A 147 4.33 -19.17 -9.24
C LYS A 147 4.96 -17.79 -9.33
N HIS A 148 4.29 -16.92 -10.09
CA HIS A 148 4.62 -15.50 -10.15
C HIS A 148 4.45 -14.81 -8.78
N ASP A 149 5.31 -13.83 -8.47
CA ASP A 149 5.34 -13.10 -7.19
C ASP A 149 3.96 -12.58 -6.75
N TRP A 150 3.14 -12.13 -7.70
CA TRP A 150 1.79 -11.63 -7.40
C TRP A 150 0.87 -12.69 -6.80
N SER A 151 1.06 -13.96 -7.14
CA SER A 151 0.30 -15.06 -6.55
C SER A 151 0.68 -15.26 -5.08
N HIS A 152 1.96 -15.10 -4.73
CA HIS A 152 2.41 -15.17 -3.34
C HIS A 152 1.86 -14.00 -2.53
N TRP A 153 1.96 -12.78 -3.07
CA TRP A 153 1.40 -11.59 -2.42
C TRP A 153 -0.12 -11.65 -2.27
N ARG A 154 -0.84 -12.22 -3.25
CA ARG A 154 -2.27 -12.47 -3.17
C ARG A 154 -2.62 -13.37 -2.00
N ARG A 155 -1.90 -14.47 -1.81
CA ARG A 155 -2.10 -15.39 -0.68
C ARG A 155 -1.95 -14.67 0.66
N VAL A 156 -0.85 -13.94 0.84
CA VAL A 156 -0.61 -13.19 2.08
C VAL A 156 -1.69 -12.14 2.33
N ALA A 157 -2.07 -11.39 1.29
CA ALA A 157 -3.15 -10.41 1.39
C ALA A 157 -4.50 -11.05 1.77
N SER A 158 -4.82 -12.21 1.20
CA SER A 158 -6.02 -12.97 1.54
C SER A 158 -6.01 -13.44 3.00
N PHE A 159 -4.88 -13.94 3.50
CA PHE A 159 -4.74 -14.34 4.90
C PHE A 159 -4.93 -13.15 5.85
N ILE A 160 -4.26 -12.02 5.59
CA ILE A 160 -4.43 -10.78 6.37
C ILE A 160 -5.90 -10.38 6.44
N LYS A 161 -6.60 -10.44 5.31
CA LYS A 161 -8.03 -10.10 5.23
C LYS A 161 -8.89 -11.09 6.01
N LEU A 162 -8.67 -12.39 5.84
CA LEU A 162 -9.43 -13.45 6.50
C LEU A 162 -9.32 -13.37 8.03
N HIS A 163 -8.11 -13.18 8.54
CA HIS A 163 -7.82 -13.09 9.97
C HIS A 163 -7.98 -11.68 10.55
N ARG A 164 -8.46 -10.72 9.74
CA ARG A 164 -8.70 -9.31 10.14
C ARG A 164 -7.48 -8.67 10.84
N ILE A 165 -6.28 -9.00 10.37
CA ILE A 165 -5.03 -8.51 10.97
C ILE A 165 -4.95 -7.00 10.78
N ARG A 166 -4.79 -6.28 11.89
CA ARG A 166 -4.68 -4.82 11.85
C ARG A 166 -3.34 -4.43 11.26
N ARG A 167 -3.31 -3.31 10.53
CA ARG A 167 -2.09 -2.75 9.93
C ARG A 167 -0.97 -2.55 10.96
N THR A 168 -1.32 -2.13 12.18
CA THR A 168 -0.37 -1.94 13.28
C THR A 168 0.31 -3.23 13.71
N GLN A 169 -0.39 -4.38 13.66
CA GLN A 169 0.18 -5.68 14.01
C GLN A 169 1.24 -6.13 13.00
N LEU A 170 1.15 -5.66 11.75
CA LEU A 170 2.14 -5.97 10.71
C LEU A 170 3.50 -5.28 10.96
N PHE A 171 3.62 -4.43 11.98
CA PHE A 171 4.94 -3.97 12.43
C PHE A 171 5.75 -5.14 12.98
N GLN A 172 5.08 -6.14 13.57
CA GLN A 172 5.65 -7.43 13.93
C GLN A 172 5.07 -8.52 13.01
N TRP A 173 5.16 -8.32 11.69
CA TRP A 173 4.46 -9.19 10.72
C TRP A 173 4.80 -10.67 10.87
N ARG A 174 6.00 -11.05 11.32
CA ARG A 174 6.35 -12.47 11.57
C ARG A 174 5.42 -13.12 12.57
N LYS A 175 5.15 -12.42 13.69
CA LYS A 175 4.18 -12.86 14.70
C LYS A 175 2.75 -12.81 14.16
N ALA A 176 2.41 -11.73 13.46
CA ALA A 176 1.06 -11.58 12.90
C ALA A 176 0.71 -12.65 11.85
N LEU A 177 1.72 -13.15 11.12
CA LEU A 177 1.58 -14.16 10.06
C LEU A 177 2.06 -15.54 10.50
N GLU A 178 2.14 -15.81 11.81
CA GLU A 178 2.61 -17.08 12.34
C GLU A 178 1.80 -18.27 11.80
N GLY A 179 0.49 -18.12 11.58
CA GLY A 179 -0.32 -19.15 10.94
C GLY A 179 0.15 -19.52 9.51
N ILE A 180 0.69 -18.57 8.74
CA ILE A 180 1.31 -18.87 7.44
C ILE A 180 2.65 -19.59 7.64
N LEU A 181 3.46 -19.13 8.59
CA LEU A 181 4.81 -19.64 8.84
C LEU A 181 4.78 -21.07 9.39
N THR A 182 3.82 -21.37 10.26
CA THR A 182 3.67 -22.66 10.93
C THR A 182 3.02 -23.71 10.04
N HIS A 183 2.20 -23.34 9.06
CA HIS A 183 1.54 -24.30 8.16
C HIS A 183 2.52 -25.19 7.37
N GLY A 184 3.79 -24.77 7.17
CA GLY A 184 4.83 -25.63 6.63
C GLY A 184 5.28 -26.75 7.59
N LEU A 185 5.23 -26.50 8.90
CA LEU A 185 5.63 -27.44 9.95
C LEU A 185 4.51 -28.41 10.33
N TRP A 186 3.23 -28.01 10.21
CA TRP A 186 2.09 -28.91 10.47
C TRP A 186 1.96 -30.04 9.45
N ALA A 187 2.39 -29.82 8.20
CA ALA A 187 2.39 -30.88 7.17
C ALA A 187 3.43 -31.98 7.46
N GLU A 188 4.61 -31.60 7.95
CA GLU A 188 5.68 -32.55 8.32
C GLU A 188 5.35 -33.32 9.61
N HIS A 189 4.75 -32.66 10.60
CA HIS A 189 4.38 -33.29 11.87
C HIS A 189 3.24 -34.33 11.73
N GLN A 190 2.36 -34.18 10.74
CA GLN A 190 1.33 -35.18 10.40
C GLN A 190 1.90 -36.39 9.65
N LEU A 191 2.91 -36.19 8.79
CA LEU A 191 3.62 -37.27 8.11
C LEU A 191 4.49 -38.09 9.09
N SER A 192 5.18 -37.45 10.03
CA SER A 192 5.98 -38.17 11.05
C SER A 192 5.13 -38.96 12.05
N GLN A 193 3.91 -38.50 12.35
CA GLN A 193 2.98 -39.24 13.21
C GLN A 193 2.30 -40.40 12.49
N GLN A 194 2.05 -40.32 11.17
CA GLN A 194 1.51 -41.44 10.40
C GLN A 194 2.55 -42.56 10.21
N VAL A 195 3.82 -42.23 9.94
CA VAL A 195 4.89 -43.24 9.78
C VAL A 195 5.14 -44.02 11.07
N HIS A 196 5.04 -43.39 12.24
CA HIS A 196 5.18 -44.08 13.52
C HIS A 196 4.01 -45.01 13.88
N ILE A 197 2.85 -44.85 13.26
CA ILE A 197 1.68 -45.72 13.47
C ILE A 197 1.76 -46.94 12.54
N GLU A 198 2.40 -46.83 11.38
CA GLU A 198 2.51 -47.91 10.38
C GLU A 198 3.74 -48.83 10.56
N THR A 199 4.79 -48.41 11.28
CA THR A 199 6.00 -49.24 11.53
C THR A 199 6.01 -49.92 12.91
N GLY A 200 4.86 -49.97 13.58
CA GLY A 200 4.71 -50.52 14.94
C GLY A 200 4.02 -51.89 14.97
N GLU A 201 4.33 -52.78 14.02
CA GLU A 201 4.08 -54.23 14.11
C GLU A 201 5.37 -54.99 14.45
#